data_AF-A0A925PLB0-F1
#
_entry.id   AF-A0A925PLB0-F1
#
_cell.length_a   1.000
_cell.length_b   1.000
_cell.length_c   1.000
_cell.angle_alpha   90.00
_cell.angle_beta   90.00
_cell.angle_gamma   90.00
#
_symmetry.space_group_name_H-M   'P 1'
#
loop_
_entity.id
_entity.type
_entity.pdbx_description
1 polymer ?
#
loop_
_entity_poly.entity_id
_entity_poly.type
_entity_poly.pdbx_seq_one_letter_code
_entity_poly.pdbx_strand_id
1 'polypeptide(L)'
;MYNVSDLVLVFFWFVAAVVSFYFSYGNARLWTSISIGFFLIFWSQAYLLNPYASSYFRVTAVHTIIGAVSILLISYGFQEYFTFTHTLEITGSKRAIYISTIGAILVGTLIVYLNPKPNLFVLRNYRMVENTVWLFLSIVNILVIFKIYKEIKGSPIANGILSFALVFIFIVMWKGSELYLQMYQWDASWQTLVEEYDFSIKSDGLDSIQFKLATLISSVGAMFSGLSVVGAFAYLFRLMR
;
A
#
# COMPACT_ATOMS: atom_id res chain seq x y z
N MET A 1 -1.42 -24.07 1.61
CA MET A 1 -2.84 -24.07 1.19
C MET A 1 -3.23 -22.61 1.00
N TYR A 2 -3.73 -22.21 -0.17
CA TYR A 2 -4.12 -20.82 -0.41
C TYR A 2 -5.36 -20.48 0.39
N ASN A 3 -5.32 -19.38 1.15
CA ASN A 3 -6.52 -18.87 1.76
C ASN A 3 -7.35 -18.16 0.68
N VAL A 4 -8.62 -18.53 0.53
CA VAL A 4 -9.50 -17.97 -0.53
C VAL A 4 -9.57 -16.44 -0.41
N SER A 5 -9.43 -15.90 0.81
CA SER A 5 -9.31 -14.47 1.09
C SER A 5 -8.19 -13.77 0.31
N ASP A 6 -7.03 -14.42 0.19
CA ASP A 6 -5.82 -13.80 -0.35
C ASP A 6 -5.91 -13.73 -1.87
N LEU A 7 -6.50 -14.75 -2.49
CA LEU A 7 -6.78 -14.77 -3.92
C LEU A 7 -7.75 -13.66 -4.31
N VAL A 8 -8.83 -13.49 -3.53
CA VAL A 8 -9.83 -12.44 -3.74
C VAL A 8 -9.21 -11.05 -3.57
N LEU A 9 -8.38 -10.88 -2.54
CA LEU A 9 -7.65 -9.63 -2.32
C LEU A 9 -6.74 -9.29 -3.50
N VAL A 10 -5.94 -10.24 -3.97
CA VAL A 10 -5.04 -10.02 -5.12
C VAL A 10 -5.85 -9.73 -6.38
N PHE A 11 -6.98 -10.39 -6.58
CA PHE A 11 -7.88 -10.09 -7.69
C PHE A 11 -8.42 -8.65 -7.64
N PHE A 12 -8.85 -8.16 -6.48
CA PHE A 12 -9.26 -6.75 -6.35
C PHE A 12 -8.13 -5.78 -6.64
N TRP A 13 -6.91 -6.05 -6.16
CA TRP A 13 -5.75 -5.23 -6.48
C TRP A 13 -5.37 -5.31 -7.96
N PHE A 14 -5.51 -6.46 -8.60
CA PHE A 14 -5.31 -6.61 -10.04
C PHE A 14 -6.28 -5.74 -10.82
N VAL A 15 -7.58 -5.79 -10.50
CA VAL A 15 -8.59 -4.93 -11.14
C VAL A 15 -8.28 -3.45 -10.87
N ALA A 16 -7.90 -3.08 -9.65
CA ALA A 16 -7.49 -1.72 -9.30
C ALA A 16 -6.30 -1.25 -10.14
N ALA A 17 -5.28 -2.09 -10.32
CA ALA A 17 -4.11 -1.80 -11.13
C ALA A 17 -4.48 -1.60 -12.61
N VAL A 18 -5.32 -2.48 -13.17
CA VAL A 18 -5.78 -2.37 -14.56
C VAL A 18 -6.58 -1.10 -14.79
N VAL A 19 -7.58 -0.82 -13.94
CA VAL A 19 -8.45 0.36 -14.07
C VAL A 19 -7.63 1.64 -13.88
N SER A 20 -6.74 1.69 -12.90
CA SER A 20 -5.88 2.86 -12.67
C SER A 20 -4.90 3.11 -13.82
N PHE A 21 -4.30 2.08 -14.41
CA PHE A 21 -3.44 2.26 -15.59
C PHE A 21 -4.21 2.71 -16.81
N TYR A 22 -5.35 2.09 -17.09
CA TYR A 22 -6.21 2.48 -18.19
C TYR A 22 -6.63 3.96 -18.06
N PHE A 23 -6.98 4.37 -16.85
CA PHE A 23 -7.24 5.76 -16.51
C PHE A 23 -6.00 6.66 -16.77
N SER A 24 -4.80 6.27 -16.33
CA SER A 24 -3.60 7.10 -16.53
C SER A 24 -3.11 7.17 -17.98
N TYR A 25 -3.42 6.19 -18.84
CA TYR A 25 -2.94 6.18 -20.22
C TYR A 25 -3.46 7.38 -21.01
N GLY A 26 -4.76 7.65 -20.91
CA GLY A 26 -5.43 8.77 -21.59
C GLY A 26 -5.36 10.11 -20.88
N ASN A 27 -4.90 10.15 -19.61
CA ASN A 27 -4.97 11.35 -18.77
C ASN A 27 -3.59 11.97 -18.46
N ALA A 28 -3.65 13.12 -17.78
CA ALA A 28 -2.50 13.93 -17.38
C ALA A 28 -1.43 13.15 -16.59
N ARG A 29 -0.18 13.63 -16.67
CA ARG A 29 1.01 13.10 -15.98
C ARG A 29 0.76 12.78 -14.50
N LEU A 30 -0.01 13.62 -13.82
CA LEU A 30 -0.39 13.53 -12.41
C LEU A 30 -0.90 12.14 -11.99
N TRP A 31 -1.63 11.47 -12.88
CA TRP A 31 -2.21 10.16 -12.59
C TRP A 31 -1.23 9.00 -12.73
N THR A 32 -0.11 9.22 -13.41
CA THR A 32 0.88 8.18 -13.68
C THR A 32 1.56 7.68 -12.41
N SER A 33 1.93 8.56 -11.48
CA SER A 33 2.51 8.15 -10.18
C SER A 33 1.51 7.38 -9.33
N ILE A 34 0.27 7.86 -9.25
CA ILE A 34 -0.82 7.23 -8.50
C ILE A 34 -1.09 5.81 -9.05
N SER A 35 -1.24 5.67 -10.37
CA SER A 35 -1.50 4.38 -11.00
C SER A 35 -0.34 3.40 -10.90
N ILE A 36 0.91 3.86 -11.07
CA ILE A 36 2.08 3.00 -10.83
C ILE A 36 2.11 2.53 -9.38
N GLY A 37 1.81 3.42 -8.43
CA GLY A 37 1.71 3.06 -7.03
C GLY A 37 0.70 1.94 -6.78
N PHE A 38 -0.54 2.07 -7.26
CA PHE A 38 -1.55 1.01 -7.12
C PHE A 38 -1.15 -0.30 -7.83
N PHE A 39 -0.46 -0.22 -8.96
CA PHE A 39 0.12 -1.40 -9.60
C PHE A 39 1.20 -2.07 -8.75
N LEU A 40 2.08 -1.31 -8.10
CA LEU A 40 3.09 -1.86 -7.22
C LEU A 40 2.46 -2.52 -5.98
N ILE A 41 1.31 -2.04 -5.50
CA ILE A 41 0.53 -2.75 -4.47
C ILE A 41 0.09 -4.11 -5.00
N PHE A 42 -0.53 -4.16 -6.19
CA PHE A 42 -0.90 -5.43 -6.82
C PHE A 42 0.30 -6.37 -6.93
N TRP A 43 1.43 -5.88 -7.44
CA TRP A 43 2.65 -6.68 -7.59
C TRP A 43 3.14 -7.22 -6.24
N SER A 44 3.11 -6.38 -5.21
CA SER A 44 3.44 -6.75 -3.84
C SER A 44 2.49 -7.85 -3.33
N GLN A 45 1.17 -7.67 -3.44
CA GLN A 45 0.20 -8.67 -2.98
C GLN A 45 0.28 -9.99 -3.76
N ALA A 46 0.52 -9.92 -5.08
CA ALA A 46 0.68 -11.11 -5.92
C ALA A 46 1.90 -11.95 -5.50
N TYR A 47 2.97 -11.33 -5.00
CA TYR A 47 4.13 -12.05 -4.48
C TYR A 47 3.76 -12.93 -3.26
N LEU A 48 2.82 -12.49 -2.43
CA LEU A 48 2.36 -13.25 -1.26
C LEU A 48 1.54 -14.50 -1.65
N LEU A 49 1.10 -14.62 -2.90
CA LEU A 49 0.54 -15.86 -3.45
C LEU A 49 1.60 -16.94 -3.72
N ASN A 50 2.88 -16.67 -3.53
CA ASN A 50 3.88 -17.74 -3.56
C ASN A 50 3.92 -18.42 -2.17
N PRO A 51 3.61 -19.72 -2.04
CA PRO A 51 3.66 -20.42 -0.75
C PRO A 51 5.06 -20.40 -0.11
N TYR A 52 6.10 -20.25 -0.95
CA TYR A 52 7.50 -20.17 -0.54
C TYR A 52 8.00 -18.73 -0.43
N ALA A 53 7.14 -17.71 -0.55
CA ALA A 53 7.53 -16.31 -0.47
C ALA A 53 8.38 -16.04 0.77
N SER A 54 7.93 -16.52 1.93
CA SER A 54 8.62 -16.34 3.22
C SER A 54 9.95 -17.10 3.32
N SER A 55 10.24 -18.06 2.45
CA SER A 55 11.51 -18.80 2.42
C SER A 55 12.62 -17.99 1.73
N TYR A 56 12.27 -17.04 0.86
CA TYR A 56 13.23 -16.24 0.10
C TYR A 56 13.51 -14.91 0.79
N PHE A 57 14.28 -14.93 1.89
CA PHE A 57 14.47 -13.76 2.79
C PHE A 57 14.85 -12.46 2.07
N ARG A 58 15.81 -12.49 1.13
CA ARG A 58 16.18 -11.30 0.36
C ARG A 58 15.04 -10.78 -0.50
N VAL A 59 14.30 -11.69 -1.15
CA VAL A 59 13.17 -11.32 -2.01
C VAL A 59 12.01 -10.77 -1.16
N THR A 60 11.78 -11.34 0.03
CA THR A 60 10.77 -10.82 0.97
C THR A 60 11.11 -9.38 1.40
N ALA A 61 12.38 -9.08 1.69
CA ALA A 61 12.81 -7.72 2.01
C ALA A 61 12.67 -6.75 0.82
N VAL A 62 12.95 -7.21 -0.41
CA VAL A 62 12.72 -6.41 -1.62
C VAL A 62 11.23 -6.15 -1.83
N HIS A 63 10.39 -7.15 -1.56
CA HIS A 63 8.94 -7.03 -1.64
C HIS A 63 8.39 -5.96 -0.68
N THR A 64 8.86 -5.91 0.57
CA THR A 64 8.43 -4.87 1.52
C THR A 64 8.91 -3.47 1.09
N ILE A 65 10.08 -3.37 0.46
CA ILE A 65 10.55 -2.12 -0.16
C ILE A 65 9.63 -1.68 -1.30
N ILE A 66 9.23 -2.61 -2.19
CA ILE A 66 8.28 -2.30 -3.28
C ILE A 66 6.97 -1.77 -2.71
N GLY A 67 6.47 -2.38 -1.63
CA GLY A 67 5.30 -1.89 -0.91
C GLY A 67 5.49 -0.47 -0.35
N ALA A 68 6.62 -0.17 0.29
CA ALA A 68 6.92 1.20 0.75
C ALA A 68 7.03 2.22 -0.39
N VAL A 69 7.68 1.85 -1.51
CA VAL A 69 7.77 2.70 -2.71
C VAL A 69 6.38 2.97 -3.30
N SER A 70 5.48 2.00 -3.24
CA SER A 70 4.13 2.16 -3.80
C SER A 70 3.34 3.29 -3.13
N ILE A 71 3.30 3.34 -1.79
CA ILE A 71 2.61 4.43 -1.08
C ILE A 71 3.30 5.77 -1.25
N LEU A 72 4.64 5.79 -1.33
CA LEU A 72 5.39 7.01 -1.62
C LEU A 72 5.01 7.60 -2.98
N LEU A 73 4.86 6.77 -4.01
CA LEU A 73 4.43 7.22 -5.34
C LEU A 73 2.99 7.74 -5.33
N ILE A 74 2.09 7.07 -4.63
CA ILE A 74 0.71 7.51 -4.50
C ILE A 74 0.66 8.87 -3.79
N SER A 75 1.35 9.01 -2.66
CA SER A 75 1.44 10.26 -1.90
C SER A 75 2.04 11.39 -2.73
N TYR A 76 3.12 11.11 -3.45
CA TYR A 76 3.71 12.08 -4.37
C TYR A 76 2.70 12.53 -5.44
N GLY A 77 1.93 11.61 -6.01
CA GLY A 77 0.90 11.94 -7.00
C GLY A 77 -0.22 12.83 -6.45
N PHE A 78 -0.73 12.56 -5.24
CA PHE A 78 -1.72 13.43 -4.61
C PHE A 78 -1.14 14.80 -4.21
N GLN A 79 0.11 14.84 -3.74
CA GLN A 79 0.77 16.11 -3.46
C GLN A 79 0.96 16.95 -4.72
N GLU A 80 1.38 16.33 -5.82
CA GLU A 80 1.50 17.01 -7.10
C GLU A 80 0.13 17.51 -7.61
N TYR A 81 -0.92 16.71 -7.43
CA TYR A 81 -2.29 17.12 -7.76
C TYR A 81 -2.72 18.34 -6.96
N PHE A 82 -2.41 18.39 -5.67
CA PHE A 82 -2.68 19.56 -4.83
C PHE A 82 -1.91 20.81 -5.29
N THR A 83 -0.64 20.67 -5.68
CA THR A 83 0.13 21.77 -6.25
C THR A 83 -0.45 22.22 -7.59
N PHE A 84 -0.85 21.28 -8.44
CA PHE A 84 -1.49 21.59 -9.72
C PHE A 84 -2.79 22.37 -9.56
N THR A 85 -3.64 22.02 -8.58
CA THR A 85 -4.88 22.79 -8.33
C THR A 85 -4.63 24.22 -7.88
N HIS A 86 -3.46 24.53 -7.33
CA HIS A 86 -3.07 25.87 -6.90
C HIS A 86 -2.34 26.68 -7.98
N THR A 87 -1.48 26.03 -8.76
CA THR A 87 -0.53 26.69 -9.66
C THR A 87 -0.90 26.54 -11.14
N LEU A 88 -1.75 25.56 -11.48
CA LEU A 88 -2.02 25.11 -12.85
C LEU A 88 -0.77 24.63 -13.62
N GLU A 89 0.36 24.48 -12.93
CA GLU A 89 1.60 24.00 -13.51
C GLU A 89 1.74 22.49 -13.33
N ILE A 90 2.03 21.80 -14.43
CA ILE A 90 2.43 20.39 -14.39
C ILE A 90 3.94 20.36 -14.63
N THR A 91 4.70 20.18 -13.55
CA THR A 91 6.14 19.93 -13.67
C THR A 91 6.42 18.52 -14.22
N GLY A 92 7.62 18.28 -14.77
CA GLY A 92 8.13 16.93 -15.04
C GLY A 92 7.52 16.17 -16.24
N SER A 93 7.90 14.90 -16.38
CA SER A 93 7.44 14.02 -17.47
C SER A 93 7.01 12.64 -16.97
N LYS A 94 6.14 11.94 -17.71
CA LYS A 94 5.76 10.55 -17.40
C LYS A 94 6.99 9.64 -17.37
N ARG A 95 7.93 9.83 -18.31
CA ARG A 95 9.21 9.09 -18.37
C ARG A 95 10.02 9.22 -17.10
N ALA A 96 10.12 10.44 -16.55
CA ALA A 96 10.85 10.67 -15.30
C ALA A 96 10.24 9.87 -14.14
N ILE A 97 8.90 9.79 -14.03
CA ILE A 97 8.25 8.98 -12.99
C ILE A 97 8.63 7.51 -13.14
N TYR A 98 8.53 6.94 -14.35
CA TYR A 98 8.90 5.53 -14.57
C TYR A 98 10.37 5.25 -14.23
N ILE A 99 11.29 6.10 -14.68
CA ILE A 99 12.73 5.94 -14.42
C ILE A 99 13.02 6.08 -12.93
N SER A 100 12.45 7.08 -12.25
CA SER A 100 12.64 7.28 -10.82
C SER A 100 12.08 6.12 -10.00
N THR A 101 10.92 5.57 -10.37
CA THR A 101 10.35 4.38 -9.71
C THR A 101 11.27 3.17 -9.85
N ILE A 102 11.73 2.87 -11.07
CA ILE A 102 12.66 1.77 -11.31
C ILE A 102 13.96 2.01 -10.53
N GLY A 103 14.50 3.23 -10.55
CA GLY A 103 15.68 3.63 -9.81
C GLY A 103 15.52 3.40 -8.30
N ALA A 104 14.40 3.81 -7.71
CA ALA A 104 14.12 3.60 -6.29
C ALA A 104 14.07 2.11 -5.91
N ILE A 105 13.41 1.29 -6.73
CA ILE A 105 13.34 -0.17 -6.51
C ILE A 105 14.72 -0.81 -6.67
N LEU A 106 15.50 -0.42 -7.68
CA LEU A 106 16.85 -0.95 -7.91
C LEU A 106 17.81 -0.57 -6.79
N VAL A 107 17.78 0.68 -6.32
CA VAL A 107 18.59 1.14 -5.19
C VAL A 107 18.21 0.38 -3.91
N GLY A 108 16.92 0.24 -3.62
CA GLY A 108 16.45 -0.54 -2.48
C GLY A 108 16.86 -2.01 -2.57
N THR A 109 16.77 -2.60 -3.77
CA THR A 109 17.22 -3.97 -4.03
C THR A 109 18.73 -4.10 -3.80
N LEU A 110 19.52 -3.18 -4.34
CA LEU A 110 20.97 -3.17 -4.17
C LEU A 110 21.34 -3.12 -2.68
N ILE A 111 20.70 -2.25 -1.90
CA ILE A 111 20.93 -2.15 -0.45
C ILE A 111 20.67 -3.51 0.24
N VAL A 112 19.59 -4.20 -0.08
CA VAL A 112 19.30 -5.54 0.49
C VAL A 112 20.38 -6.56 0.13
N TYR A 113 20.89 -6.54 -1.10
CA TYR A 113 21.87 -7.51 -1.58
C TYR A 113 23.30 -7.24 -1.14
N LEU A 114 23.66 -5.96 -0.91
CA LEU A 114 24.97 -5.57 -0.37
C LEU A 114 25.11 -5.91 1.12
N ASN A 115 23.99 -6.02 1.83
CA ASN A 115 23.98 -6.37 3.25
C ASN A 115 23.96 -7.91 3.47
N PRO A 116 24.30 -8.37 4.69
CA PRO A 116 24.13 -9.76 5.08
C PRO A 116 22.71 -10.26 4.83
N LYS A 117 22.55 -11.55 4.54
CA LYS A 117 21.23 -12.16 4.33
C LYS A 117 20.31 -11.83 5.53
N PRO A 118 19.15 -11.18 5.32
CA PRO A 118 18.23 -10.86 6.40
C PRO A 118 17.80 -12.13 7.13
N ASN A 119 17.78 -12.11 8.46
CA ASN A 119 17.14 -13.15 9.26
C ASN A 119 15.66 -12.79 9.52
N LEU A 120 14.92 -13.66 10.19
CA LEU A 120 13.49 -13.45 10.46
C LEU A 120 13.20 -12.19 11.29
N PHE A 121 14.05 -11.83 12.24
CA PHE A 121 13.93 -10.58 13.00
C PHE A 121 14.02 -9.36 12.09
N VAL A 122 15.01 -9.35 11.20
CA VAL A 122 15.22 -8.26 10.24
C VAL A 122 14.02 -8.16 9.28
N LEU A 123 13.48 -9.28 8.80
CA LEU A 123 12.29 -9.26 7.93
C LEU A 123 11.05 -8.71 8.63
N ARG A 124 10.84 -9.08 9.89
CA ARG A 124 9.76 -8.51 10.69
C ARG A 124 9.92 -7.00 10.85
N ASN A 125 11.13 -6.52 11.09
CA ASN A 125 11.42 -5.09 11.17
C ASN A 125 11.15 -4.37 9.84
N TYR A 126 11.54 -4.95 8.70
CA TYR A 126 11.20 -4.41 7.38
C TYR A 126 9.69 -4.22 7.20
N ARG A 127 8.89 -5.23 7.58
CA ARG A 127 7.41 -5.15 7.53
C ARG A 127 6.85 -4.10 8.48
N MET A 128 7.40 -3.99 9.68
CA MET A 128 6.96 -3.00 10.67
C MET A 128 7.25 -1.57 10.21
N VAL A 129 8.42 -1.33 9.63
CA VAL A 129 8.78 -0.02 9.04
C VAL A 129 7.86 0.28 7.85
N GLU A 130 7.65 -0.68 6.96
CA GLU A 130 6.72 -0.53 5.84
C GLU A 130 5.32 -0.13 6.34
N ASN A 131 4.72 -0.92 7.26
CA ASN A 131 3.38 -0.64 7.79
C ASN A 131 3.30 0.72 8.49
N THR A 132 4.37 1.16 9.15
CA THR A 132 4.47 2.50 9.74
C THR A 132 4.42 3.59 8.68
N VAL A 133 5.20 3.44 7.59
CA VAL A 133 5.22 4.38 6.45
C VAL A 133 3.84 4.45 5.81
N TRP A 134 3.19 3.31 5.59
CA TRP A 134 1.83 3.22 5.07
C TRP A 134 0.80 3.94 5.94
N LEU A 135 0.83 3.70 7.25
CA LEU A 135 -0.09 4.31 8.19
C LEU A 135 0.04 5.83 8.15
N PHE A 136 1.28 6.34 8.28
CA PHE A 136 1.53 7.77 8.31
C PHE A 136 1.14 8.45 6.99
N LEU A 137 1.60 7.90 5.86
CA LEU A 137 1.32 8.49 4.54
C LEU A 137 -0.16 8.39 4.17
N SER A 138 -0.88 7.35 4.60
CA SER A 138 -2.33 7.27 4.41
C SER A 138 -3.05 8.40 5.14
N ILE A 139 -2.67 8.69 6.40
CA ILE A 139 -3.23 9.82 7.16
C ILE A 139 -2.92 11.16 6.45
N VAL A 140 -1.68 11.35 6.01
CA VAL A 140 -1.28 12.56 5.26
C VAL A 140 -2.09 12.68 3.96
N ASN A 141 -2.27 11.59 3.21
CA ASN A 141 -3.03 11.58 1.96
C ASN A 141 -4.50 11.93 2.18
N ILE A 142 -5.12 11.45 3.27
CA ILE A 142 -6.48 11.86 3.65
C ILE A 142 -6.55 13.38 3.79
N LEU A 143 -5.61 13.98 4.52
CA LEU A 143 -5.56 15.43 4.72
C LEU A 143 -5.32 16.19 3.40
N VAL A 144 -4.41 15.70 2.55
CA VAL A 144 -4.14 16.29 1.23
C VAL A 144 -5.37 16.22 0.34
N ILE A 145 -6.09 15.09 0.31
CA ILE A 145 -7.33 14.92 -0.45
C ILE A 145 -8.40 15.90 0.03
N PHE A 146 -8.57 16.09 1.33
CA PHE A 146 -9.51 17.09 1.85
C PHE A 146 -9.13 18.51 1.43
N LYS A 147 -7.84 18.84 1.36
CA LYS A 147 -7.38 20.13 0.84
C LYS A 147 -7.70 20.26 -0.65
N ILE A 148 -7.37 19.26 -1.47
CA ILE A 148 -7.70 19.23 -2.90
C ILE A 148 -9.20 19.42 -3.11
N TYR A 149 -10.03 18.65 -2.39
CA TYR A 149 -11.48 18.72 -2.48
C TYR A 149 -12.01 20.14 -2.20
N LYS A 150 -11.44 20.86 -1.23
CA LYS A 150 -11.83 22.24 -0.94
C LYS A 150 -11.52 23.18 -2.10
N GLU A 151 -10.37 23.03 -2.75
CA GLU A 151 -9.99 23.85 -3.91
C GLU A 151 -10.88 23.59 -5.12
N ILE A 152 -11.22 22.34 -5.39
CA ILE A 152 -11.98 21.95 -6.60
C ILE A 152 -13.46 21.73 -6.33
N LYS A 153 -14.02 22.16 -5.19
CA LYS A 153 -15.36 21.78 -4.71
C LYS A 153 -16.49 22.05 -5.72
N GLY A 154 -16.34 23.06 -6.58
CA GLY A 154 -17.30 23.38 -7.65
C GLY A 154 -17.19 22.53 -8.91
N SER A 155 -16.19 21.63 -8.99
CA SER A 155 -15.92 20.81 -10.16
C SER A 155 -16.65 19.46 -10.10
N PRO A 156 -17.16 18.93 -11.24
CA PRO A 156 -17.79 17.61 -11.27
C PRO A 156 -16.91 16.48 -10.73
N ILE A 157 -15.58 16.61 -10.81
CA ILE A 157 -14.62 15.60 -10.35
C ILE A 157 -14.33 15.63 -8.85
N ALA A 158 -14.79 16.66 -8.11
CA ALA A 158 -14.45 16.85 -6.69
C ALA A 158 -14.82 15.65 -5.83
N ASN A 159 -16.03 15.12 -6.02
CA ASN A 159 -16.51 13.95 -5.29
C ASN A 159 -15.72 12.68 -5.63
N GLY A 160 -15.17 12.60 -6.84
CA GLY A 160 -14.31 11.49 -7.23
C GLY A 160 -12.96 11.55 -6.56
N ILE A 161 -12.38 12.75 -6.40
CA ILE A 161 -11.19 12.92 -5.56
C ILE A 161 -11.47 12.60 -4.10
N LEU A 162 -12.61 13.06 -3.56
CA LEU A 162 -13.00 12.77 -2.17
C LEU A 162 -13.15 11.27 -1.91
N SER A 163 -13.58 10.48 -2.90
CA SER A 163 -13.69 9.02 -2.77
C SER A 163 -12.35 8.34 -2.44
N PHE A 164 -11.21 8.93 -2.81
CA PHE A 164 -9.90 8.42 -2.39
C PHE A 164 -9.62 8.61 -0.90
N ALA A 165 -10.28 9.54 -0.21
CA ALA A 165 -10.17 9.62 1.25
C ALA A 165 -10.70 8.33 1.90
N LEU A 166 -11.79 7.77 1.36
CA LEU A 166 -12.33 6.48 1.79
C LEU A 166 -11.32 5.34 1.58
N VAL A 167 -10.64 5.33 0.43
CA VAL A 167 -9.56 4.36 0.13
C VAL A 167 -8.51 4.39 1.24
N PHE A 168 -8.00 5.57 1.57
CA PHE A 168 -6.96 5.69 2.60
C PHE A 168 -7.47 5.40 4.01
N ILE A 169 -8.75 5.64 4.31
CA ILE A 169 -9.35 5.19 5.58
C ILE A 169 -9.29 3.66 5.68
N PHE A 170 -9.64 2.93 4.62
CA PHE A 170 -9.51 1.47 4.63
C PHE A 170 -8.06 1.00 4.69
N ILE A 171 -7.12 1.71 4.06
CA ILE A 171 -5.68 1.42 4.19
C ILE A 171 -5.19 1.70 5.63
N VAL A 172 -5.65 2.76 6.29
CA VAL A 172 -5.35 3.03 7.70
C VAL A 172 -5.86 1.89 8.59
N MET A 173 -7.08 1.41 8.36
CA MET A 173 -7.62 0.25 9.05
C MET A 173 -6.75 -0.99 8.82
N TRP A 174 -6.41 -1.27 7.57
CA TRP A 174 -5.56 -2.40 7.21
C TRP A 174 -4.17 -2.32 7.85
N LYS A 175 -3.38 -1.32 7.44
CA LYS A 175 -1.96 -1.20 7.83
C LYS A 175 -1.77 -0.78 9.28
N GLY A 176 -2.71 -0.03 9.83
CA GLY A 176 -2.72 0.33 11.25
C GLY A 176 -3.00 -0.88 12.15
N SER A 177 -3.91 -1.78 11.78
CA SER A 177 -4.17 -2.99 12.56
C SER A 177 -3.06 -4.03 12.42
N GLU A 178 -2.44 -4.18 11.24
CA GLU A 178 -1.22 -4.99 11.08
C GLU A 178 -0.07 -4.47 11.96
N LEU A 179 0.14 -3.15 11.98
CA LEU A 179 1.15 -2.53 12.83
C LEU A 179 0.85 -2.74 14.32
N TYR A 180 -0.42 -2.61 14.71
CA TYR A 180 -0.86 -2.89 16.08
C TYR A 180 -0.54 -4.33 16.49
N LEU A 181 -0.87 -5.33 15.65
CA LEU A 181 -0.52 -6.73 15.90
C LEU A 181 1.01 -6.92 16.03
N GLN A 182 1.81 -6.22 15.22
CA GLN A 182 3.27 -6.26 15.31
C GLN A 182 3.80 -5.60 16.59
N MET A 183 3.23 -4.49 17.04
CA MET A 183 3.67 -3.83 18.28
C MET A 183 3.46 -4.72 19.51
N TYR A 184 2.34 -5.44 19.55
CA TYR A 184 2.00 -6.38 20.64
C TYR A 184 2.55 -7.80 20.43
N GLN A 185 3.36 -8.01 19.39
CA GLN A 185 3.95 -9.32 19.10
C GLN A 185 2.89 -10.42 18.87
N TRP A 186 1.69 -10.03 18.42
CA TRP A 186 0.61 -10.96 18.07
C TRP A 186 0.63 -11.35 16.59
N ASP A 187 1.52 -10.77 15.78
CA ASP A 187 1.63 -11.08 14.37
C ASP A 187 2.23 -12.48 14.12
N ALA A 188 1.86 -13.10 12.99
CA ALA A 188 2.34 -14.43 12.62
C ALA A 188 3.86 -14.53 12.55
N SER A 189 4.57 -13.47 12.12
CA SER A 189 6.04 -13.48 12.02
C SER A 189 6.69 -13.59 13.41
N TRP A 190 6.07 -13.01 14.45
CA TRP A 190 6.54 -13.19 15.82
C TRP A 190 6.29 -14.62 16.33
N GLN A 191 5.12 -15.19 16.04
CA GLN A 191 4.83 -16.57 16.46
C GLN A 191 5.83 -17.56 15.84
N THR A 192 6.18 -17.39 14.57
CA THR A 192 7.23 -18.20 13.92
C THR A 192 8.60 -18.03 14.59
N LEU A 193 8.95 -16.82 15.04
CA LEU A 193 10.20 -16.58 15.78
C LEU A 193 10.20 -17.31 17.13
N VAL A 194 9.09 -17.28 17.85
CA VAL A 194 8.93 -17.99 19.13
C VAL A 194 9.07 -19.50 18.94
N GLU A 195 8.44 -20.05 17.90
CA GLU A 195 8.50 -21.47 17.57
C GLU A 195 9.90 -21.92 17.13
N GLU A 196 10.58 -21.16 16.26
CA GLU A 196 11.86 -21.57 15.66
C GLU A 196 13.05 -21.43 16.62
N TYR A 197 13.01 -20.46 17.53
CA TYR A 197 14.10 -20.21 18.49
C TYR A 197 13.76 -20.68 19.92
N ASP A 198 12.62 -21.35 20.10
CA ASP A 198 12.10 -21.86 21.38
C ASP A 198 12.26 -20.84 22.53
N PHE A 199 11.74 -19.63 22.32
CA PHE A 199 11.96 -18.55 23.28
C PHE A 199 11.33 -18.80 24.66
N SER A 200 10.52 -19.85 24.87
CA SER A 200 9.72 -20.11 26.07
C SER A 200 8.80 -18.94 26.51
N ILE A 201 8.74 -17.86 25.72
CA ILE A 201 7.86 -16.71 25.89
C ILE A 201 6.52 -17.06 25.27
N LYS A 202 5.47 -17.15 26.09
CA LYS A 202 4.10 -17.22 25.58
C LYS A 202 3.68 -15.83 25.11
N SER A 203 3.19 -15.75 23.87
CA SER A 203 2.51 -14.56 23.37
C SER A 203 1.17 -14.41 24.08
N ASP A 204 1.17 -13.72 25.22
CA ASP A 204 -0.05 -13.47 25.98
C ASP A 204 -1.07 -12.67 25.16
N GLY A 205 -2.34 -13.05 25.26
CA GLY A 205 -3.44 -12.29 24.63
C GLY A 205 -3.81 -12.69 23.21
N LEU A 206 -3.28 -13.81 22.66
CA LEU A 206 -3.72 -14.35 21.37
C LEU A 206 -5.21 -14.75 21.33
N ASP A 207 -5.82 -15.05 22.48
CA ASP A 207 -7.27 -15.32 22.57
C ASP A 207 -8.12 -14.08 22.86
N SER A 208 -7.48 -12.94 23.03
CA SER A 208 -8.14 -11.69 23.43
C SER A 208 -9.09 -11.16 22.36
N ILE A 209 -10.10 -10.40 22.80
CA ILE A 209 -11.03 -9.72 21.89
C ILE A 209 -10.27 -8.72 21.01
N GLN A 210 -9.24 -8.06 21.56
CA GLN A 210 -8.38 -7.10 20.87
C GLN A 210 -7.65 -7.75 19.69
N PHE A 211 -7.06 -8.93 19.89
CA PHE A 211 -6.39 -9.70 18.84
C PHE A 211 -7.37 -10.05 17.70
N LYS A 212 -8.53 -10.61 18.05
CA LYS A 212 -9.55 -11.03 17.07
C LYS A 212 -10.07 -9.84 16.28
N LEU A 213 -10.33 -8.72 16.95
CA LEU A 213 -10.81 -7.49 16.33
C LEU A 213 -9.74 -6.86 15.42
N ALA A 214 -8.48 -6.80 15.85
CA ALA A 214 -7.39 -6.27 15.02
C ALA A 214 -7.17 -7.14 13.77
N THR A 215 -7.20 -8.47 13.90
CA THR A 215 -7.09 -9.40 12.77
C THR A 215 -8.24 -9.25 11.78
N LEU A 216 -9.47 -9.07 12.30
CA LEU A 216 -10.65 -8.81 11.47
C LEU A 216 -10.53 -7.47 10.75
N ILE A 217 -10.18 -6.39 11.45
CA ILE A 217 -10.00 -5.05 10.86
C ILE A 217 -8.92 -5.07 9.78
N SER A 218 -7.82 -5.80 9.99
CA SER A 218 -6.77 -5.95 8.99
C SER A 218 -7.31 -6.57 7.71
N SER A 219 -7.97 -7.72 7.83
CA SER A 219 -8.51 -8.48 6.70
C SER A 219 -9.57 -7.68 5.95
N VAL A 220 -10.51 -7.08 6.68
CA VAL A 220 -11.62 -6.29 6.13
C VAL A 220 -11.10 -5.00 5.49
N GLY A 221 -10.18 -4.30 6.15
CA GLY A 221 -9.53 -3.11 5.62
C GLY A 221 -8.78 -3.39 4.32
N ALA A 222 -8.05 -4.51 4.26
CA ALA A 222 -7.34 -4.93 3.05
C ALA A 222 -8.32 -5.12 1.88
N MET A 223 -9.40 -5.88 2.08
CA MET A 223 -10.39 -6.13 1.02
C MET A 223 -11.08 -4.85 0.55
N PHE A 224 -11.55 -4.02 1.48
CA PHE A 224 -12.24 -2.78 1.12
C PHE A 224 -11.31 -1.73 0.52
N SER A 225 -10.01 -1.73 0.87
CA SER A 225 -9.06 -0.83 0.24
C SER A 225 -8.91 -1.11 -1.26
N GLY A 226 -8.73 -2.37 -1.68
CA GLY A 226 -8.66 -2.72 -3.11
C GLY A 226 -9.97 -2.38 -3.85
N LEU A 227 -11.11 -2.76 -3.27
CA LEU A 227 -12.44 -2.50 -3.86
C LEU A 227 -12.76 -1.00 -3.99
N SER A 228 -12.42 -0.21 -2.98
CA SER A 228 -12.63 1.24 -3.01
C SER A 228 -11.75 1.95 -4.04
N VAL A 229 -10.54 1.46 -4.33
CA VAL A 229 -9.70 1.99 -5.42
C VAL A 229 -10.39 1.80 -6.76
N VAL A 230 -10.91 0.60 -7.02
CA VAL A 230 -11.69 0.30 -8.24
C VAL A 230 -12.88 1.25 -8.35
N GLY A 231 -13.65 1.41 -7.27
CA GLY A 231 -14.80 2.30 -7.22
C GLY A 231 -14.43 3.76 -7.49
N ALA A 232 -13.35 4.25 -6.87
CA ALA A 232 -12.87 5.63 -7.03
C ALA A 232 -12.47 5.93 -8.48
N PHE A 233 -11.67 5.06 -9.10
CA PHE A 233 -11.29 5.24 -10.50
C PHE A 233 -12.44 5.05 -11.47
N ALA A 234 -13.33 4.07 -11.25
CA ALA A 234 -14.51 3.88 -12.09
C ALA A 234 -15.43 5.10 -12.06
N TYR A 235 -15.62 5.69 -10.87
CA TYR A 235 -16.40 6.90 -10.70
C TYR A 235 -15.76 8.11 -11.39
N LEU A 236 -14.46 8.34 -11.22
CA LEU A 236 -13.75 9.39 -11.96
C LEU A 236 -13.80 9.18 -13.47
N PHE A 237 -13.63 7.94 -13.92
CA PHE A 237 -13.66 7.61 -15.34
C PHE A 237 -15.02 7.94 -15.97
N ARG A 238 -16.11 7.69 -15.26
CA ARG A 238 -17.46 8.08 -15.67
C ARG A 238 -17.63 9.60 -15.77
N LEU A 239 -16.97 10.38 -14.91
CA LEU A 239 -17.12 11.84 -14.87
C LEU A 239 -16.30 12.58 -15.93
N MET A 240 -15.26 11.94 -16.48
CA MET A 240 -14.35 12.54 -17.46
C MET A 240 -14.58 12.07 -18.90
N ARG A 241 -15.65 11.28 -19.12
CA ARG A 241 -16.18 10.95 -20.45
C ARG A 241 -17.49 11.70 -20.66
#